data_AF-A0A955YK69-F1
#
_entry.id   AF-A0A955YK69-F1
#
_cell.length_a   1.000
_cell.length_b   1.000
_cell.length_c   1.000
_cell.angle_alpha   90.00
_cell.angle_beta   90.00
_cell.angle_gamma   90.00
#
_symmetry.space_group_name_H-M   'P 1'
#
loop_
_entity.id
_entity.type
_entity.pdbx_description
1 polymer ?
#
loop_
_entity_poly.entity_id
_entity_poly.type
_entity_poly.pdbx_seq_one_letter_code
_entity_poly.pdbx_strand_id
1 'polypeptide(L)'
;GDGSSSRGTTKTMIEALPHGGKVRRDGRLVSVPTAHETREIPFRDKTRLGVAIPWGDVSTAYQSTGIPNITVFLALPPGQIRGMKALRHAAPVLGTSLVQRGLKALVEATMTGPDAQLRERASSTIWGQVRNAAGDRVEATLTTPEGYTLTARTAVDATLRLANGEVEAGAKTPSLAFGADYITCFEDCDLRVGAVS
;
A
#
# COMPACT_ATOMS: atom_id res chain seq x y z
N GLY A 1 3.94 -7.46 7.76
CA GLY A 1 5.32 -7.28 8.20
C GLY A 1 5.32 -6.51 9.50
N ASP A 2 6.35 -6.76 10.26
CA ASP A 2 6.67 -6.32 11.61
C ASP A 2 7.54 -5.04 11.59
N GLY A 3 7.63 -4.40 10.43
CA GLY A 3 8.07 -3.01 10.31
C GLY A 3 7.05 -2.11 10.99
N SER A 4 7.40 -1.59 12.17
CA SER A 4 6.56 -0.61 12.85
C SER A 4 6.29 0.57 11.91
N SER A 5 5.00 0.88 11.72
CA SER A 5 4.59 2.07 10.95
C SER A 5 5.30 3.28 11.54
N SER A 6 6.00 4.07 10.72
CA SER A 6 6.67 5.25 11.21
C SER A 6 5.66 6.25 11.78
N ARG A 7 6.12 7.17 12.64
CA ARG A 7 5.31 8.32 13.10
C ARG A 7 4.65 9.04 11.93
N GLY A 8 5.38 9.24 10.84
CA GLY A 8 4.87 9.90 9.63
C GLY A 8 3.72 9.11 9.02
N THR A 9 3.93 7.82 8.78
CA THR A 9 2.92 6.93 8.19
C THR A 9 1.65 6.88 9.04
N THR A 10 1.78 6.77 10.36
CA THR A 10 0.63 6.75 11.28
C THR A 10 -0.14 8.07 11.27
N LYS A 11 0.56 9.22 11.25
CA LYS A 11 -0.09 10.53 11.13
C LYS A 11 -0.82 10.69 9.80
N THR A 12 -0.21 10.27 8.69
CA THR A 12 -0.87 10.30 7.37
C THR A 12 -2.11 9.42 7.34
N MET A 13 -2.08 8.24 7.98
CA MET A 13 -3.29 7.41 8.13
C MET A 13 -4.39 8.15 8.90
N ILE A 14 -4.06 8.86 9.98
CA ILE A 14 -5.01 9.65 10.79
C ILE A 14 -5.59 10.83 9.99
N GLU A 15 -4.76 11.51 9.19
CA GLU A 15 -5.20 12.57 8.29
C GLU A 15 -6.12 12.06 7.18
N ALA A 16 -5.94 10.81 6.74
CA ALA A 16 -6.76 10.21 5.70
C ALA A 16 -8.15 9.76 6.20
N LEU A 17 -8.32 9.48 7.50
CA LEU A 17 -9.57 8.94 8.06
C LEU A 17 -10.83 9.76 7.72
N PRO A 18 -10.84 11.11 7.78
CA PRO A 18 -12.02 11.91 7.46
C PRO A 18 -12.36 11.93 5.96
N HIS A 19 -11.39 11.64 5.09
CA HIS A 19 -11.56 11.66 3.63
C HIS A 19 -12.14 10.36 3.07
N GLY A 20 -12.41 9.37 3.91
CA GLY A 20 -12.97 8.09 3.51
C GLY A 20 -11.95 7.20 2.77
N GLY A 21 -12.47 6.19 2.09
CA GLY A 21 -11.72 5.34 1.17
C GLY A 21 -11.90 5.76 -0.29
N LYS A 22 -11.04 5.20 -1.15
CA LYS A 22 -11.09 5.32 -2.60
C LYS A 22 -10.86 3.94 -3.20
N VAL A 23 -11.66 3.61 -4.20
CA VAL A 23 -11.49 2.43 -5.04
C VAL A 23 -11.69 2.83 -6.49
N ARG A 24 -11.26 1.97 -7.41
CA ARG A 24 -11.59 2.10 -8.82
C ARG A 24 -12.67 1.09 -9.18
N ARG A 25 -13.75 1.58 -9.77
CA ARG A 25 -14.86 0.77 -10.27
C ARG A 25 -15.27 1.27 -11.64
N ASP A 26 -15.45 0.35 -12.58
CA ASP A 26 -15.85 0.65 -13.96
C ASP A 26 -15.03 1.78 -14.61
N GLY A 27 -13.72 1.77 -14.36
CA GLY A 27 -12.80 2.77 -14.92
C GLY A 27 -12.88 4.16 -14.27
N ARG A 28 -13.54 4.30 -13.12
CA ARG A 28 -13.68 5.57 -12.38
C ARG A 28 -13.21 5.44 -10.93
N LEU A 29 -12.64 6.52 -10.39
CA LEU A 29 -12.33 6.62 -8.96
C LEU A 29 -13.61 6.94 -8.19
N VAL A 30 -13.96 6.08 -7.25
CA VAL A 30 -15.20 6.17 -6.45
C VAL A 30 -14.83 6.36 -4.98
N SER A 31 -15.48 7.33 -4.33
CA SER A 31 -15.40 7.50 -2.88
C SER A 31 -16.22 6.42 -2.18
N VAL A 32 -15.64 5.82 -1.16
CA VAL A 32 -16.29 4.79 -0.33
C VAL A 32 -16.05 5.10 1.15
N PRO A 33 -16.83 4.53 2.08
CA PRO A 33 -16.55 4.69 3.50
C PRO A 33 -15.16 4.18 3.89
N THR A 34 -14.58 4.73 4.96
CA THR A 34 -13.37 4.17 5.57
C THR A 34 -13.60 2.71 5.94
N ALA A 35 -12.65 1.84 5.60
CA ALA A 35 -12.71 0.40 5.84
C ALA A 35 -13.99 -0.28 5.26
N HIS A 36 -14.49 0.21 4.11
CA HIS A 36 -15.71 -0.33 3.48
C HIS A 36 -15.64 -1.82 3.12
N GLU A 37 -14.45 -2.30 2.76
CA GLU A 37 -14.21 -3.66 2.31
C GLU A 37 -13.06 -4.26 3.13
N THR A 38 -13.22 -5.53 3.51
CA THR A 38 -12.20 -6.33 4.20
C THR A 38 -12.12 -7.70 3.56
N ARG A 39 -10.92 -8.27 3.51
CA ARG A 39 -10.67 -9.54 2.83
C ARG A 39 -9.59 -10.33 3.55
N GLU A 40 -9.76 -11.64 3.66
CA GLU A 40 -8.66 -12.53 4.04
C GLU A 40 -7.72 -12.70 2.85
N ILE A 41 -6.45 -12.37 3.07
CA ILE A 41 -5.42 -12.34 2.04
C ILE A 41 -4.38 -13.43 2.35
N PRO A 42 -4.19 -14.41 1.45
CA PRO A 42 -3.19 -15.45 1.62
C PRO A 42 -1.82 -14.89 1.24
N PHE A 43 -1.14 -14.24 2.19
CA PHE A 43 0.28 -13.97 2.01
C PHE A 43 1.07 -15.27 2.05
N ARG A 44 2.27 -15.25 1.49
CA ARG A 44 3.15 -16.42 1.36
C ARG A 44 3.38 -17.17 2.69
N ASP A 45 3.45 -16.45 3.80
CA ASP A 45 3.73 -17.04 5.11
C ASP A 45 2.46 -17.36 5.92
N LYS A 46 1.43 -16.52 5.84
CA LYS A 46 0.14 -16.72 6.52
C LYS A 46 -0.96 -15.84 5.96
N THR A 47 -2.18 -16.34 6.09
CA THR A 47 -3.38 -15.54 5.84
C THR A 47 -3.48 -14.38 6.85
N ARG A 48 -3.78 -13.18 6.35
CA ARG A 48 -4.01 -11.99 7.19
C ARG A 48 -5.25 -11.24 6.72
N LEU A 49 -5.90 -10.55 7.63
CA LEU A 49 -7.04 -9.69 7.31
C LEU A 49 -6.55 -8.37 6.71
N GLY A 50 -6.93 -8.13 5.46
CA GLY A 50 -6.74 -6.88 4.73
C GLY A 50 -7.95 -5.96 4.86
N VAL A 51 -7.70 -4.65 4.88
CA VAL A 51 -8.73 -3.60 4.80
C VAL A 51 -8.44 -2.68 3.62
N ALA A 52 -9.49 -2.30 2.89
CA ALA A 52 -9.35 -1.43 1.73
C ALA A 52 -8.89 -0.01 2.12
N ILE A 53 -7.92 0.52 1.37
CA ILE A 53 -7.25 1.79 1.65
C ILE A 53 -7.11 2.66 0.37
N PRO A 54 -7.16 3.99 0.50
CA PRO A 54 -7.19 4.93 -0.63
C PRO A 54 -5.79 5.27 -1.19
N TRP A 55 -4.88 4.30 -1.31
CA TRP A 55 -3.51 4.58 -1.78
C TRP A 55 -3.44 4.87 -3.29
N GLY A 56 -2.31 5.46 -3.70
CA GLY A 56 -2.04 5.87 -5.08
C GLY A 56 -2.15 4.73 -6.09
N ASP A 57 -1.94 3.48 -5.66
CA ASP A 57 -2.04 2.27 -6.47
C ASP A 57 -3.43 2.09 -7.11
N VAL A 58 -4.50 2.59 -6.48
CA VAL A 58 -5.85 2.63 -7.06
C VAL A 58 -5.89 3.42 -8.37
N SER A 59 -5.02 4.42 -8.49
CA SER A 59 -4.87 5.26 -9.68
C SER A 59 -3.79 4.72 -10.63
N THR A 60 -2.59 4.43 -10.13
CA THR A 60 -1.44 4.07 -10.98
C THR A 60 -1.57 2.70 -11.63
N ALA A 61 -2.20 1.72 -10.98
CA ALA A 61 -2.42 0.40 -11.59
C ALA A 61 -3.30 0.49 -12.84
N TYR A 62 -4.30 1.39 -12.87
CA TYR A 62 -5.13 1.60 -14.05
C TYR A 62 -4.33 2.12 -15.24
N GLN A 63 -3.41 3.06 -15.00
CA GLN A 63 -2.60 3.66 -16.07
C GLN A 63 -1.72 2.64 -16.78
N SER A 64 -1.21 1.64 -16.05
CA SER A 64 -0.33 0.62 -16.60
C SER A 64 -1.03 -0.62 -17.12
N THR A 65 -2.23 -0.95 -16.61
CA THR A 65 -2.90 -2.23 -16.92
C THR A 65 -4.24 -2.08 -17.64
N GLY A 66 -4.88 -0.90 -17.59
CA GLY A 66 -6.24 -0.70 -18.05
C GLY A 66 -7.32 -1.40 -17.21
N ILE A 67 -6.97 -2.08 -16.10
CA ILE A 67 -7.93 -2.85 -15.30
C ILE A 67 -8.99 -1.92 -14.69
N PRO A 68 -10.28 -2.07 -15.01
CA PRO A 68 -11.31 -1.11 -14.65
C PRO A 68 -11.74 -1.18 -13.18
N ASN A 69 -11.39 -2.26 -12.47
CA ASN A 69 -11.81 -2.52 -11.09
C ASN A 69 -10.58 -2.81 -10.22
N ILE A 70 -10.23 -1.88 -9.32
CA ILE A 70 -9.04 -1.98 -8.47
C ILE A 70 -9.42 -1.64 -7.03
N THR A 71 -9.05 -2.53 -6.09
CA THR A 71 -9.05 -2.28 -4.65
C THR A 71 -7.65 -2.57 -4.12
N VAL A 72 -7.13 -1.68 -3.28
CA VAL A 72 -5.85 -1.86 -2.59
C VAL A 72 -6.13 -2.17 -1.14
N PHE A 73 -5.44 -3.17 -0.60
CA PHE A 73 -5.62 -3.62 0.78
C PHE A 73 -4.35 -3.45 1.60
N LEU A 74 -4.52 -3.08 2.86
CA LEU A 74 -3.47 -3.11 3.87
C LEU A 74 -3.80 -4.18 4.91
N ALA A 75 -2.84 -5.06 5.22
CA ALA A 75 -2.98 -6.04 6.28
C ALA A 75 -2.81 -5.37 7.64
N LEU A 76 -3.85 -5.45 8.50
CA LEU A 76 -3.84 -4.87 9.85
C LEU A 76 -4.43 -5.86 10.86
N PRO A 77 -4.06 -5.74 12.15
CA PRO A 77 -4.71 -6.52 13.21
C PRO A 77 -6.24 -6.32 13.22
N PRO A 78 -7.04 -7.37 13.44
CA PRO A 78 -8.51 -7.28 13.42
C PRO A 78 -9.09 -6.22 14.37
N GLY A 79 -8.46 -6.03 15.53
CA GLY A 79 -8.85 -5.00 16.50
C GLY A 79 -8.76 -3.57 15.93
N GLN A 80 -7.71 -3.28 15.16
CA GLN A 80 -7.53 -1.98 14.51
C GLN A 80 -8.57 -1.75 13.41
N ILE A 81 -8.87 -2.77 12.61
CA ILE A 81 -9.92 -2.71 11.58
C ILE A 81 -11.30 -2.46 12.20
N ARG A 82 -11.61 -3.11 13.33
CA ARG A 82 -12.85 -2.83 14.08
C ARG A 82 -12.89 -1.38 14.58
N GLY A 83 -11.78 -0.88 15.11
CA GLY A 83 -11.64 0.52 15.51
C GLY A 83 -11.92 1.49 14.36
N MET A 84 -11.30 1.27 13.19
CA MET A 84 -11.55 2.07 11.98
C MET A 84 -13.02 2.04 11.55
N LYS A 85 -13.67 0.87 11.58
CA LYS A 85 -15.09 0.71 11.23
C LYS A 85 -16.01 1.45 12.21
N ALA A 86 -15.73 1.42 13.50
CA ALA A 86 -16.49 2.19 14.49
C ALA A 86 -16.28 3.69 14.29
N LEU A 87 -15.03 4.08 14.12
CA LEU A 87 -14.59 5.47 14.03
C LEU A 87 -15.10 6.17 12.76
N ARG A 88 -15.40 5.42 11.69
CA ARG A 88 -15.99 5.96 10.46
C ARG A 88 -17.29 6.73 10.70
N HIS A 89 -18.07 6.35 11.72
CA HIS A 89 -19.34 7.00 12.05
C HIS A 89 -19.13 8.36 12.74
N ALA A 90 -17.93 8.59 13.29
CA ALA A 90 -17.51 9.85 13.88
C ALA A 90 -16.62 10.70 12.95
N ALA A 91 -16.56 10.36 11.65
CA ALA A 91 -15.69 11.03 10.66
C ALA A 91 -15.79 12.57 10.65
N PRO A 92 -16.98 13.21 10.78
CA PRO A 92 -17.08 14.67 10.81
C PRO A 92 -16.31 15.32 11.98
N VAL A 93 -16.28 14.65 13.14
CA VAL A 93 -15.61 15.15 14.35
C VAL A 93 -14.10 14.98 14.25
N LEU A 94 -13.65 13.89 13.62
CA LEU A 94 -12.22 13.61 13.40
C LEU A 94 -11.56 14.52 12.38
N GLY A 95 -12.35 15.15 11.51
CA GLY A 95 -11.84 16.17 10.58
C GLY A 95 -11.49 17.50 11.25
N THR A 96 -11.86 17.69 12.52
CA THR A 96 -11.61 18.96 13.22
C THR A 96 -10.14 19.15 13.58
N SER A 97 -9.64 20.38 13.46
CA SER A 97 -8.24 20.72 13.72
C SER A 97 -7.80 20.45 15.16
N LEU A 98 -8.73 20.48 16.13
CA LEU A 98 -8.44 20.16 17.53
C LEU A 98 -8.22 18.65 17.73
N VAL A 99 -9.08 17.82 17.16
CA VAL A 99 -8.97 16.35 17.28
C VAL A 99 -7.76 15.83 16.52
N GLN A 100 -7.49 16.35 15.31
CA GLN A 100 -6.28 16.04 14.54
C GLN A 100 -5.00 16.41 15.31
N ARG A 101 -4.96 17.58 15.96
CA ARG A 101 -3.81 17.98 16.79
C ARG A 101 -3.62 17.05 17.98
N GLY A 102 -4.68 16.69 18.69
CA GLY A 102 -4.62 15.76 19.82
C GLY A 102 -4.11 14.37 19.42
N LEU A 103 -4.64 13.81 18.33
CA LEU A 103 -4.22 12.50 17.81
C LEU A 103 -2.76 12.51 17.32
N LYS A 104 -2.32 13.57 16.64
CA LYS A 104 -0.91 13.70 16.20
C LYS A 104 0.04 13.86 17.39
N ALA A 105 -0.32 14.64 18.41
CA ALA A 105 0.46 14.82 19.63
C ALA A 105 0.58 13.51 20.42
N LEU A 106 -0.49 12.71 20.49
CA LEU A 106 -0.45 11.37 21.09
C LEU A 106 0.54 10.47 20.34
N VAL A 107 0.48 10.43 19.00
CA VAL A 107 1.42 9.66 18.17
C VAL A 107 2.88 10.10 18.38
N GLU A 108 3.13 11.40 18.52
CA GLU A 108 4.47 11.93 18.81
C GLU A 108 4.99 11.47 20.17
N ALA A 109 4.13 11.44 21.18
CA ALA A 109 4.49 11.06 22.55
C ALA A 109 4.66 9.54 22.74
N THR A 110 3.90 8.73 21.99
CA THR A 110 3.84 7.27 22.21
C THR A 110 4.65 6.43 21.22
N MET A 111 5.00 6.95 20.04
CA MET A 111 5.70 6.19 19.01
C MET A 111 7.16 6.61 18.88
N THR A 112 8.08 5.74 19.26
CA THR A 112 9.47 5.79 18.82
C THR A 112 9.57 5.26 17.38
N GLY A 113 10.31 5.96 16.52
CA GLY A 113 10.51 5.52 15.13
C GLY A 113 11.25 4.17 15.09
N PRO A 114 11.11 3.39 14.00
CA PRO A 114 11.79 2.09 13.90
C PRO A 114 13.30 2.26 14.09
N ASP A 115 13.89 1.39 14.91
CA ASP A 115 15.33 1.34 15.14
C ASP A 115 16.06 0.84 13.86
N ALA A 116 17.28 1.32 13.62
CA ALA A 116 18.07 0.96 12.43
C ALA A 116 18.34 -0.55 12.34
N GLN A 117 18.59 -1.19 13.49
CA GLN A 117 18.80 -2.64 13.56
C GLN A 117 17.53 -3.45 13.27
N LEU A 118 16.35 -2.90 13.59
CA LEU A 118 15.07 -3.51 13.25
C LEU A 118 14.79 -3.41 11.74
N ARG A 119 15.25 -2.34 11.09
CA ARG A 119 15.11 -2.15 9.64
C ARG A 119 15.95 -3.13 8.82
N GLU A 120 17.16 -3.46 9.27
CA GLU A 120 18.02 -4.43 8.57
C GLU A 120 17.44 -5.84 8.53
N ARG A 121 16.61 -6.22 9.51
CA ARG A 121 16.00 -7.55 9.60
C ARG A 121 14.56 -7.61 9.10
N ALA A 122 13.92 -6.46 8.92
CA ALA A 122 12.54 -6.38 8.50
C ALA A 122 12.40 -6.68 7.00
N SER A 123 11.37 -7.43 6.64
CA SER A 123 10.95 -7.64 5.25
C SER A 123 9.50 -7.21 5.06
N SER A 124 9.16 -6.85 3.83
CA SER A 124 7.78 -6.58 3.44
C SER A 124 7.26 -7.70 2.56
N THR A 125 5.97 -7.99 2.68
CA THR A 125 5.29 -8.96 1.82
C THR A 125 4.07 -8.31 1.19
N ILE A 126 3.91 -8.57 -0.10
CA ILE A 126 2.86 -8.04 -0.95
C ILE A 126 2.18 -9.24 -1.60
N TRP A 127 0.86 -9.16 -1.73
CA TRP A 127 0.06 -10.11 -2.48
C TRP A 127 -0.76 -9.34 -3.51
N GLY A 128 -0.87 -9.90 -4.71
CA GLY A 128 -1.70 -9.38 -5.79
C GLY A 128 -2.55 -10.48 -6.39
N GLN A 129 -3.78 -10.14 -6.76
CA GLN A 129 -4.67 -11.01 -7.53
C GLN A 129 -5.33 -10.22 -8.64
N VAL A 130 -5.36 -10.81 -9.82
CA VAL A 130 -6.13 -10.34 -10.96
C VAL A 130 -7.17 -11.40 -11.32
N ARG A 131 -8.38 -10.96 -11.65
CA ARG A 131 -9.46 -11.84 -12.10
C ARG A 131 -10.10 -11.28 -13.37
N ASN A 132 -10.38 -12.14 -14.35
CA ASN A 132 -11.09 -11.76 -15.58
C ASN A 132 -12.62 -11.98 -15.47
N ALA A 133 -13.36 -11.65 -16.53
CA ALA A 133 -14.82 -11.81 -16.57
C ALA A 133 -15.27 -13.29 -16.58
N ALA A 134 -14.48 -14.19 -17.18
CA ALA A 134 -14.73 -15.64 -17.17
C ALA A 134 -14.54 -16.25 -15.77
N GLY A 135 -13.81 -15.54 -14.91
CA GLY A 135 -13.59 -15.89 -13.52
C GLY A 135 -12.23 -16.48 -13.23
N ASP A 136 -11.37 -16.62 -14.25
CA ASP A 136 -9.98 -17.05 -14.12
C ASP A 136 -9.21 -16.08 -13.24
N ARG A 137 -8.29 -16.62 -12.44
CA ARG A 137 -7.53 -15.86 -11.46
C ARG A 137 -6.04 -16.14 -11.62
N VAL A 138 -5.26 -15.08 -11.51
CA VAL A 138 -3.80 -15.16 -11.35
C VAL A 138 -3.46 -14.45 -10.06
N GLU A 139 -2.61 -15.08 -9.26
CA GLU A 139 -2.09 -14.52 -8.02
C GLU A 139 -0.58 -14.40 -8.08
N ALA A 140 -0.05 -13.48 -7.29
CA ALA A 140 1.38 -13.33 -7.09
C ALA A 140 1.68 -12.90 -5.67
N THR A 141 2.83 -13.31 -5.17
CA THR A 141 3.42 -12.80 -3.93
C THR A 141 4.79 -12.22 -4.20
N LEU A 142 5.08 -11.10 -3.56
CA LEU A 142 6.38 -10.47 -3.58
C LEU A 142 6.87 -10.31 -2.14
N THR A 143 8.08 -10.81 -1.88
CA THR A 143 8.83 -10.46 -0.66
C THR A 143 9.91 -9.46 -1.04
N THR A 144 10.11 -8.44 -0.21
CA THR A 144 11.13 -7.40 -0.43
C THR A 144 11.89 -7.13 0.87
N PRO A 145 13.01 -6.38 0.82
CA PRO A 145 13.55 -5.71 1.99
C PRO A 145 12.51 -4.85 2.72
N GLU A 146 12.93 -4.31 3.85
CA GLU A 146 12.22 -3.23 4.53
C GLU A 146 11.85 -2.10 3.56
N GLY A 147 10.63 -1.55 3.73
CA GLY A 147 10.01 -0.65 2.77
C GLY A 147 10.79 0.63 2.50
N TYR A 148 11.41 1.25 3.52
CA TYR A 148 12.25 2.44 3.32
C TYR A 148 13.54 2.11 2.58
N THR A 149 14.19 0.98 2.91
CA THR A 149 15.38 0.50 2.18
C THR A 149 15.06 0.31 0.70
N LEU A 150 13.97 -0.39 0.37
CA LEU A 150 13.54 -0.59 -1.01
C LEU A 150 13.18 0.73 -1.71
N THR A 151 12.48 1.62 -1.03
CA THR A 151 12.09 2.94 -1.59
C THR A 151 13.33 3.76 -1.93
N ALA A 152 14.34 3.77 -1.06
CA ALA A 152 15.59 4.48 -1.31
C ALA A 152 16.34 3.90 -2.51
N ARG A 153 16.49 2.57 -2.57
CA ARG A 153 17.17 1.87 -3.68
C ARG A 153 16.48 2.16 -5.02
N THR A 154 15.16 1.99 -5.08
CA THR A 154 14.37 2.18 -6.31
C THR A 154 14.33 3.64 -6.77
N ALA A 155 14.33 4.61 -5.86
CA ALA A 155 14.36 6.03 -6.20
C ALA A 155 15.71 6.45 -6.82
N VAL A 156 16.83 5.97 -6.25
CA VAL A 156 18.17 6.23 -6.78
C VAL A 156 18.33 5.61 -8.16
N ASP A 157 18.00 4.33 -8.32
CA ASP A 157 18.09 3.64 -9.60
C ASP A 157 17.23 4.31 -10.69
N ALA A 158 15.97 4.62 -10.38
CA ALA A 158 15.08 5.32 -11.30
C ALA A 158 15.65 6.69 -11.73
N THR A 159 16.24 7.44 -10.79
CA THR A 159 16.86 8.74 -11.08
C THR A 159 18.06 8.60 -12.01
N LEU A 160 18.91 7.60 -11.80
CA LEU A 160 20.07 7.35 -12.64
C LEU A 160 19.66 6.97 -14.08
N ARG A 161 18.69 6.07 -14.24
CA ARG A 161 18.14 5.69 -15.55
C ARG A 161 17.56 6.88 -16.29
N LEU A 162 16.83 7.74 -15.59
CA LEU A 162 16.30 8.99 -16.14
C LEU A 162 17.43 9.93 -16.59
N ALA A 163 18.46 10.11 -15.76
CA ALA A 163 19.61 10.96 -16.09
C ALA A 163 20.42 10.45 -17.29
N ASN A 164 20.46 9.13 -17.48
CA ASN A 164 21.11 8.47 -18.61
C ASN A 164 20.26 8.46 -19.90
N GLY A 165 19.02 8.95 -19.87
CA GLY A 165 18.13 8.93 -21.02
C GLY A 165 17.55 7.55 -21.36
N GLU A 166 17.52 6.63 -20.39
CA GLU A 166 17.02 5.26 -20.58
C GLU A 166 15.48 5.17 -20.55
N VAL A 167 14.80 6.27 -20.24
CA VAL A 167 13.33 6.34 -20.16
C VAL A 167 12.83 7.42 -21.10
N GLU A 168 11.89 7.06 -21.98
CA GLU A 168 11.20 8.00 -22.84
C GLU A 168 10.41 9.04 -22.02
N ALA A 169 10.44 10.29 -22.49
CA ALA A 169 9.76 11.42 -21.87
C ALA A 169 8.24 11.20 -21.70
N GLY A 170 7.69 11.70 -20.59
CA GLY A 170 6.27 11.65 -20.29
C GLY A 170 5.98 11.32 -18.83
N ALA A 171 4.70 11.35 -18.45
CA ALA A 171 4.25 10.93 -17.13
C ALA A 171 4.01 9.41 -17.12
N LYS A 172 4.93 8.65 -16.51
CA LYS A 172 4.91 7.18 -16.50
C LYS A 172 4.84 6.62 -15.08
N THR A 173 4.13 5.51 -14.90
CA THR A 173 4.26 4.68 -13.70
C THR A 173 5.57 3.89 -13.77
N PRO A 174 6.10 3.38 -12.64
CA PRO A 174 7.32 2.58 -12.66
C PRO A 174 7.25 1.38 -13.63
N SER A 175 6.11 0.69 -13.67
CA SER A 175 5.87 -0.42 -14.59
C SER A 175 5.88 -0.03 -16.08
N LEU A 176 5.44 1.19 -16.42
CA LEU A 176 5.49 1.72 -17.78
C LEU A 176 6.88 2.27 -18.15
N ALA A 177 7.62 2.79 -17.16
CA ALA A 177 8.94 3.37 -17.36
C ALA A 177 10.04 2.29 -17.46
N PHE A 178 9.96 1.25 -16.63
CA PHE A 178 11.04 0.29 -16.43
C PHE A 178 10.64 -1.18 -16.69
N GLY A 179 9.37 -1.43 -17.00
CA GLY A 179 8.83 -2.78 -17.22
C GLY A 179 8.26 -3.43 -15.96
N ALA A 180 7.51 -4.53 -16.17
CA ALA A 180 6.83 -5.26 -15.08
C ALA A 180 7.81 -5.95 -14.13
N ASP A 181 8.97 -6.37 -14.64
CA ASP A 181 9.99 -7.09 -13.88
C ASP A 181 11.01 -6.14 -13.19
N TYR A 182 10.80 -4.82 -13.26
CA TYR A 182 11.71 -3.85 -12.66
C TYR A 182 12.03 -4.15 -11.19
N ILE A 183 11.03 -4.59 -10.44
CA ILE A 183 11.18 -4.88 -9.02
C ILE A 183 12.12 -6.07 -8.75
N THR A 184 12.26 -7.00 -9.69
CA THR A 184 13.12 -8.18 -9.53
C THR A 184 14.59 -7.87 -9.78
N CYS A 185 14.93 -6.66 -10.24
CA CYS A 185 16.30 -6.19 -10.38
C CYS A 185 16.95 -5.81 -9.03
N PHE A 186 16.17 -5.71 -7.96
CA PHE A 186 16.64 -5.30 -6.64
C PHE A 186 16.91 -6.52 -5.76
N GLU A 187 18.04 -6.48 -5.04
CA GLU A 187 18.42 -7.51 -4.09
C GLU A 187 17.31 -7.77 -3.05
N ASP A 188 17.15 -9.04 -2.68
CA ASP A 188 16.13 -9.57 -1.76
C ASP A 188 14.67 -9.32 -2.19
N CYS A 189 14.43 -9.02 -3.47
CA CYS A 189 13.10 -9.00 -4.07
C CYS A 189 12.78 -10.36 -4.72
N ASP A 190 11.85 -11.11 -4.13
CA ASP A 190 11.43 -12.44 -4.60
C ASP A 190 9.95 -12.42 -5.03
N LEU A 191 9.73 -12.27 -6.33
CA LEU A 191 8.41 -12.34 -6.97
C LEU A 191 8.07 -13.78 -7.37
N ARG A 192 6.90 -14.27 -6.96
CA ARG A 192 6.37 -15.57 -7.36
C ARG A 192 4.96 -15.41 -7.90
N VAL A 193 4.75 -15.85 -9.13
CA VAL A 193 3.44 -15.85 -9.81
C VAL A 193 2.89 -17.28 -9.78
N GLY A 194 1.62 -17.42 -9.41
CA GLY A 194 0.94 -18.71 -9.25
C GLY A 194 0.10 -18.77 -7.98
N ALA A 195 -0.62 -19.88 -7.79
CA ALA A 195 -1.42 -20.09 -6.60
C ALA A 195 -0.54 -20.06 -5.34
N VAL A 196 -0.95 -19.26 -4.35
CA VAL A 196 -0.35 -19.29 -3.01
C VAL A 196 -0.92 -20.52 -2.29
N SER A 197 -0.17 -21.62 -2.32
CA SER A 197 -0.51 -22.89 -1.66
C SER A 197 -0.41 -22.80 -0.15
#